data_AF-A0A510KYX2-F1
#
_entry.id   AF-A0A510KYX2-F1
#
_cell.length_a   1.000
_cell.length_b   1.000
_cell.length_c   1.000
_cell.angle_alpha   90.00
_cell.angle_beta   90.00
_cell.angle_gamma   90.00
#
_symmetry.space_group_name_H-M   'P 1'
#
loop_
_entity.id
_entity.type
_entity.pdbx_description
1 polymer ?
#
loop_
_entity_poly.entity_id
_entity_poly.type
_entity_poly.pdbx_seq_one_letter_code
_entity_poly.pdbx_strand_id
1 'polypeptide(L)'
;MNRFEKIFDYLLKVEGGYSNDKYDAGGKTKYGITEEDARDFGYKGDMQDLTIDFAKNIYLKKYYLGNMLDKVVNDKVALSICDWAVNSGRNGTKRTDCYKPIDKCKS
;
A
#
# COMPACT_ATOMS: atom_id res chain seq x y z
N MET A 1 19.20 2.60 12.92
CA MET A 1 18.23 2.14 11.92
C MET A 1 17.00 1.60 12.66
N ASN A 2 15.89 2.33 12.56
CA ASN A 2 14.64 2.02 13.27
C ASN A 2 14.01 0.73 12.71
N ARG A 3 13.21 -0.01 13.49
CA ARG A 3 12.57 -1.27 13.06
C ARG A 3 11.79 -1.09 11.74
N PHE A 4 11.03 0.00 11.66
CA PHE A 4 10.30 0.38 10.45
C PHE A 4 11.23 0.51 9.22
N GLU A 5 12.41 1.09 9.38
CA GLU A 5 13.36 1.28 8.26
C GLU A 5 13.88 -0.05 7.73
N LYS A 6 14.12 -1.03 8.62
CA LYS A 6 14.52 -2.38 8.21
C LYS A 6 13.42 -3.09 7.42
N ILE A 7 12.17 -2.93 7.85
CA ILE A 7 10.99 -3.49 7.16
C ILE A 7 10.82 -2.80 5.80
N PHE A 8 10.89 -1.47 5.77
CA PHE A 8 10.75 -0.68 4.55
C PHE A 8 11.85 -1.00 3.52
N ASP A 9 13.11 -1.05 3.94
CA ASP A 9 14.23 -1.40 3.06
C ASP A 9 14.11 -2.83 2.51
N TYR A 10 13.59 -3.77 3.31
CA TYR A 10 13.32 -5.13 2.84
C TYR A 10 12.21 -5.15 1.78
N LEU A 11 11.07 -4.50 2.04
CA LEU A 11 9.96 -4.43 1.10
C LEU A 11 10.37 -3.73 -0.21
N LEU A 12 11.13 -2.64 -0.12
CA LEU A 12 11.65 -1.93 -1.28
C LEU A 12 12.65 -2.76 -2.10
N LYS A 13 13.44 -3.63 -1.47
CA LYS A 13 14.33 -4.56 -2.19
C LYS A 13 13.58 -5.68 -2.91
N VAL A 14 12.45 -6.12 -2.36
CA VAL A 14 11.63 -7.19 -2.94
C VAL A 14 10.72 -6.66 -4.05
N GLU A 15 10.16 -5.46 -3.92
CA GLU A 15 9.14 -4.91 -4.83
C GLU A 15 9.50 -3.60 -5.56
N GLY A 16 10.64 -2.96 -5.26
CA GLY A 16 10.93 -1.57 -5.62
C GLY A 16 11.19 -1.26 -7.10
N GLY A 17 10.83 -2.14 -8.03
CA GLY A 17 10.79 -1.82 -9.45
C GLY A 17 9.54 -1.00 -9.81
N TYR A 18 9.71 0.07 -10.60
CA TYR A 18 8.56 0.74 -11.24
C TYR A 18 7.88 -0.27 -12.17
N SER A 19 6.60 -0.56 -11.92
CA SER A 19 5.77 -1.36 -12.82
C SER A 19 4.61 -0.50 -13.30
N ASN A 20 4.54 -0.32 -14.62
CA ASN A 20 3.45 0.34 -15.31
C ASN A 20 2.76 -0.69 -16.19
N ASP A 21 1.97 -1.58 -15.58
CA ASP A 21 1.18 -2.54 -16.33
C ASP A 21 -0.02 -1.82 -16.97
N LYS A 22 0.11 -1.53 -18.27
CA LYS A 22 -0.92 -0.97 -19.16
C LYS A 22 -2.27 -1.72 -19.11
N TYR A 23 -2.25 -2.99 -18.70
CA TYR A 23 -3.42 -3.87 -18.70
C TYR A 23 -4.06 -4.05 -17.32
N ASP A 24 -3.49 -3.44 -16.28
CA ASP A 24 -4.02 -3.52 -14.92
C ASP A 24 -4.82 -2.25 -14.58
N ALA A 25 -6.04 -2.43 -14.07
CA ALA A 25 -6.91 -1.34 -13.63
C ALA A 25 -6.33 -0.53 -12.44
N GLY A 26 -5.18 -0.91 -11.90
CA GLY A 26 -4.54 -0.34 -10.70
C GLY A 26 -3.76 0.98 -10.92
N GLY A 27 -3.70 1.51 -12.14
CA GLY A 27 -3.08 2.81 -12.43
C GLY A 27 -1.56 2.87 -12.24
N LYS A 28 -1.00 4.08 -12.31
CA LYS A 28 0.45 4.32 -12.15
C LYS A 28 0.90 3.95 -10.73
N THR A 29 1.91 3.08 -10.60
CA THR A 29 2.45 2.63 -9.31
C THR A 29 3.96 2.87 -9.24
N LYS A 30 4.47 3.40 -8.12
CA LYS A 30 5.92 3.53 -7.86
C LYS A 30 6.23 3.17 -6.40
N TYR A 31 7.28 2.37 -6.18
CA TYR A 31 7.66 1.87 -4.85
C TYR A 31 6.52 1.11 -4.11
N GLY A 32 5.64 0.44 -4.83
CA GLY A 32 4.47 -0.24 -4.27
C GLY A 32 3.32 0.70 -3.85
N ILE A 33 3.46 2.01 -4.06
CA ILE A 33 2.40 3.00 -3.81
C ILE A 33 1.63 3.27 -5.09
N THR A 34 0.30 3.11 -5.02
CA THR A 34 -0.63 3.44 -6.12
C THR A 34 -0.84 4.94 -6.23
N GLU A 35 -1.29 5.41 -7.38
CA GLU A 35 -1.65 6.81 -7.55
C GLU A 35 -2.72 7.25 -6.54
N GLU A 36 -3.75 6.43 -6.30
CA GLU A 36 -4.81 6.68 -5.32
C GLU A 36 -4.23 6.95 -3.92
N ASP A 37 -3.36 6.08 -3.43
CA ASP A 37 -2.70 6.23 -2.14
C ASP A 37 -1.84 7.50 -2.08
N ALA A 38 -1.14 7.81 -3.16
CA ALA A 38 -0.38 9.05 -3.24
C ALA A 38 -1.30 10.28 -3.18
N ARG A 39 -2.43 10.27 -3.88
CA ARG A 39 -3.43 11.36 -3.88
C ARG A 39 -4.07 11.52 -2.50
N ASP A 40 -4.43 10.44 -1.82
CA ASP A 40 -5.01 10.45 -0.46
C ASP A 40 -4.05 11.09 0.55
N PHE A 41 -2.74 10.88 0.37
CA PHE A 41 -1.69 11.50 1.17
C PHE A 41 -1.30 12.90 0.71
N GLY A 42 -2.00 13.46 -0.29
CA GLY A 42 -1.85 14.83 -0.77
C GLY A 42 -0.79 15.02 -1.85
N TYR A 43 -0.28 13.95 -2.46
CA TYR A 43 0.66 14.04 -3.57
C TYR A 43 -0.03 14.55 -4.83
N LYS A 44 0.50 15.63 -5.43
CA LYS A 44 -0.05 16.25 -6.66
C LYS A 44 0.86 16.11 -7.87
N GLY A 45 2.06 15.56 -7.71
CA GLY A 45 3.02 15.35 -8.81
C GLY A 45 2.68 14.18 -9.72
N ASP A 46 3.51 13.94 -10.73
CA ASP A 46 3.48 12.70 -11.51
C ASP A 46 4.05 11.55 -10.67
N MET A 47 3.43 10.38 -10.72
CA MET A 47 3.91 9.20 -10.01
C MET A 47 5.34 8.79 -10.39
N GLN A 48 5.83 9.18 -11.58
CA GLN A 48 7.24 9.00 -11.97
C GLN A 48 8.20 9.81 -11.09
N ASP A 49 7.76 10.95 -10.55
CA ASP A 49 8.57 11.85 -9.71
C ASP A 49 8.34 11.58 -8.21
N LEU A 50 7.58 10.54 -7.85
CA LEU A 50 7.37 10.17 -6.46
C LEU A 50 8.73 9.87 -5.82
N THR A 51 9.04 10.53 -4.70
CA THR A 51 10.30 10.32 -3.99
C THR A 51 10.19 9.16 -3.01
N ILE A 52 11.32 8.51 -2.73
CA ILE A 52 11.39 7.43 -1.72
C ILE A 52 10.94 7.95 -0.35
N ASP A 53 11.26 9.20 0.00
CA ASP A 53 10.83 9.79 1.28
C ASP A 53 9.32 9.96 1.38
N PHE A 54 8.65 10.31 0.28
CA PHE A 54 7.20 10.41 0.25
C PHE A 54 6.56 9.01 0.40
N ALA A 55 7.07 8.03 -0.35
CA ALA A 55 6.65 6.65 -0.22
C ALA A 55 6.85 6.13 1.22
N LYS A 56 8.03 6.39 1.81
CA LYS A 56 8.35 6.03 3.21
C LYS A 56 7.35 6.61 4.20
N ASN A 57 6.90 7.85 4.01
CA ASN A 57 5.88 8.47 4.84
C ASN A 57 4.51 7.78 4.73
N ILE A 58 4.10 7.36 3.53
CA ILE A 58 2.86 6.59 3.34
C ILE A 58 3.00 5.23 4.01
N TYR A 59 4.11 4.53 3.81
CA TYR A 59 4.40 3.25 4.48
C TYR A 59 4.31 3.36 6.00
N LEU A 60 4.89 4.41 6.57
CA LEU A 60 4.85 4.63 8.01
C LEU A 60 3.42 4.88 8.50
N LYS A 61 2.68 5.77 7.85
CA LYS A 61 1.37 6.21 8.33
C LYS A 61 0.25 5.21 8.03
N LYS A 62 0.13 4.77 6.77
CA LYS A 62 -0.95 3.89 6.30
C LYS A 62 -0.71 2.44 6.72
N TYR A 63 0.47 1.90 6.42
CA TYR A 63 0.70 0.46 6.54
C TYR A 63 1.29 0.06 7.90
N TYR A 64 2.20 0.85 8.47
CA TYR A 64 2.84 0.51 9.73
C TYR A 64 2.04 0.96 10.95
N LEU A 65 1.80 2.26 11.11
CA LEU A 65 1.04 2.81 12.22
C LEU A 65 -0.46 2.53 12.10
N GLY A 66 -1.02 2.58 10.88
CA GLY A 66 -2.43 2.26 10.63
C GLY A 66 -2.82 0.83 11.03
N ASN A 67 -1.88 -0.11 10.99
CA ASN A 67 -2.07 -1.50 11.47
C ASN A 67 -1.51 -1.74 12.87
N MET A 68 -1.14 -0.68 13.61
CA MET A 68 -0.57 -0.77 14.97
C MET A 68 0.65 -1.69 15.07
N LEU A 69 1.47 -1.76 14.01
CA LEU A 69 2.63 -2.64 13.95
C LEU A 69 3.75 -2.21 14.90
N ASP A 70 3.71 -0.97 15.40
CA ASP A 70 4.54 -0.49 16.50
C ASP A 70 4.32 -1.30 17.79
N LYS A 71 3.09 -1.79 18.02
CA LYS A 71 2.72 -2.56 19.22
C LYS A 71 2.97 -4.06 19.08
N VAL A 72 3.25 -4.54 17.87
CA VAL A 72 3.55 -5.96 17.64
C VAL A 72 4.95 -6.27 18.18
N VAL A 73 5.03 -7.23 19.10
CA VAL A 73 6.28 -7.62 19.78
C VAL A 73 7.20 -8.40 18.84
N ASN A 74 6.64 -9.19 17.92
CA ASN A 74 7.41 -10.03 17.01
C ASN A 74 7.65 -9.35 15.66
N ASP A 75 8.91 -9.06 15.36
CA ASP A 75 9.33 -8.37 14.14
C ASP A 75 8.97 -9.13 12.85
N LYS A 76 9.01 -10.47 12.86
CA LYS A 76 8.64 -11.28 11.69
C LYS A 76 7.15 -11.20 11.42
N VAL A 77 6.33 -11.20 12.47
CA VAL A 77 4.88 -11.04 12.36
C VAL A 77 4.54 -9.65 11.85
N ALA A 78 5.20 -8.61 12.36
CA ALA A 78 5.04 -7.24 11.87
C ALA A 78 5.40 -7.12 10.38
N LEU A 79 6.51 -7.75 9.95
CA LEU A 79 6.90 -7.80 8.54
C LEU A 79 5.83 -8.48 7.68
N SER A 80 5.36 -9.67 8.07
CA SER A 80 4.35 -10.42 7.30
C SER A 80 3.01 -9.67 7.21
N ILE A 81 2.58 -8.98 8.27
CA ILE A 81 1.35 -8.17 8.23
C ILE A 81 1.55 -6.96 7.32
N CYS A 82 2.71 -6.30 7.39
CA CYS A 82 3.02 -5.15 6.54
C CYS A 82 3.05 -5.54 5.06
N ASP A 83 3.75 -6.62 4.73
CA ASP A 83 3.82 -7.22 3.39
C ASP A 83 2.42 -7.57 2.86
N TRP A 84 1.62 -8.26 3.68
CA TRP A 84 0.25 -8.60 3.31
C TRP A 84 -0.64 -7.37 3.15
N ALA A 85 -0.51 -6.34 3.98
CA ALA A 85 -1.33 -5.13 3.87
C ALA A 85 -1.04 -4.35 2.58
N VAL A 86 0.23 -4.25 2.19
CA VAL A 86 0.67 -3.62 0.93
C VAL A 86 0.13 -4.42 -0.26
N ASN A 87 0.35 -5.74 -0.27
CA ASN A 87 -0.08 -6.62 -1.35
C ASN A 87 -1.60 -6.80 -1.44
N SER A 88 -2.31 -6.78 -0.32
CA SER A 88 -3.77 -6.93 -0.27
C SER A 88 -4.50 -5.63 -0.59
N GLY A 89 -3.88 -4.47 -0.36
CA GLY A 89 -4.40 -3.21 -0.91
C GLY A 89 -4.38 -3.21 -2.44
N ARG A 90 -3.35 -3.84 -3.04
CA ARG A 90 -3.20 -4.00 -4.50
C ARG A 90 -4.12 -5.07 -5.11
N ASN A 91 -4.36 -6.17 -4.40
CA ASN A 91 -5.16 -7.30 -4.89
C ASN A 91 -6.61 -7.31 -4.40
N GLY A 92 -6.92 -6.68 -3.26
CA GLY A 92 -8.24 -6.67 -2.64
C GLY A 92 -9.27 -5.86 -3.43
N THR A 93 -8.83 -4.84 -4.15
CA THR A 93 -9.65 -4.07 -5.10
C THR A 93 -9.90 -4.80 -6.42
N LYS A 94 -9.16 -5.88 -6.75
CA LYS A 94 -9.41 -6.65 -7.98
C LYS A 94 -10.63 -7.57 -7.91
N ARG A 95 -11.30 -7.72 -6.76
CA ARG A 95 -12.43 -8.67 -6.61
C ARG A 95 -13.59 -8.18 -5.73
N THR A 96 -14.07 -6.95 -5.92
CA THR A 96 -15.38 -6.54 -5.37
C THR A 96 -16.20 -5.64 -6.30
N ASP A 97 -16.27 -5.96 -7.60
CA ASP A 97 -17.39 -5.52 -8.45
C ASP A 97 -18.58 -6.51 -8.43
N CYS A 98 -18.58 -7.49 -7.53
CA CYS A 98 -19.63 -8.51 -7.43
C CYS A 98 -20.39 -8.54 -6.09
N TYR A 99 -20.37 -7.46 -5.29
CA TYR A 99 -21.30 -7.34 -4.17
C TYR A 99 -22.02 -5.98 -4.23
N LYS A 100 -23.10 -5.93 -4.99
CA LYS A 100 -24.11 -4.89 -4.80
C LYS A 100 -24.73 -5.09 -3.40
N PRO A 101 -24.91 -4.03 -2.60
CA PRO A 101 -25.57 -4.16 -1.31
C PRO A 101 -26.97 -4.76 -1.49
N ILE A 102 -27.23 -5.88 -0.83
CA ILE A 102 -28.59 -6.37 -0.54
C ILE A 102 -29.19 -5.34 0.41
N ASP A 103 -29.88 -4.32 -0.12
CA ASP A 103 -30.77 -3.45 0.66
C ASP A 103 -31.70 -2.61 -0.23
N LYS A 104 -32.30 -3.23 -1.26
CA LYS A 104 -33.48 -2.66 -1.95
C LYS A 104 -34.56 -3.71 -2.19
N CYS A 105 -35.05 -4.30 -1.10
CA CYS A 105 -36.34 -4.99 -1.07
C CYS A 105 -37.12 -4.55 0.17
N LYS A 106 -37.63 -3.31 0.14
CA LYS A 106 -38.84 -2.91 0.88
C LYS A 106 -39.60 -1.90 0.01
N SER A 107 -40.55 -2.41 -0.76
CA SER A 107 -41.73 -1.69 -1.24
C SER A 107 -42.92 -2.22 -0.45
#